data_AF-A0A7K4B0B4-F1
#
_entry.id   AF-A0A7K4B0B4-F1
#
_cell.length_a   1.000
_cell.length_b   1.000
_cell.length_c   1.000
_cell.angle_alpha   90.00
_cell.angle_beta   90.00
_cell.angle_gamma   90.00
#
_symmetry.space_group_name_H-M   'P 1'
#
loop_
_entity.id
_entity.type
_entity.pdbx_description
1 polymer ?
#
loop_
_entity_poly.entity_id
_entity_poly.type
_entity_poly.pdbx_seq_one_letter_code
_entity_poly.pdbx_strand_id
1 'polypeptide(L)'
;MRKKGEKTRQQCQFQVTGLTLLLIMLMAGAVTGQVLAETEGDDTLGTGPDVAIIDATVRMDISEMGEIPLGTIPDERLIVTITVKNTGNREAPGYKLKAFLVRADREDEIGTQIGGDITDTRLGAGEVRTYTKSWAMPTHLKKGEYRVMIYLDTSNYFIKPDTGSGRIISQDPVFPGTLTGPAGSVPVYSPAKISKPGYYILKRDITNYKKFNIFEINASGVTFDGGGNTIRGASTGYNSGIYINAGTALTDIVIKNVVFEGMDTGIWMYKASNGVISDCTFRNTANMGLRLDQSNQNQIYNNIIESDAIGIGVFQSVGNIIYNNLLKNKHNAVVNEDQKNFWNTELKSGTNIIGGNTIGGNAWFDESGEGGFSASAQAFSREGISDTPYSLNAHNIDLYPLSLSQLKSPVVTPVPAEIPEQNSSEPETEIVTDEPLEVLEEEQ
;
A
#
# COMPACT_ATOMS: atom_id res chain seq x y z
N MET A 1 5.10 -44.77 64.78
CA MET A 1 4.31 -45.97 64.40
C MET A 1 4.36 -46.14 62.87
N ARG A 2 4.27 -47.37 62.35
CA ARG A 2 4.50 -47.72 60.92
C ARG A 2 3.20 -47.82 60.10
N LYS A 3 3.29 -47.46 58.80
CA LYS A 3 2.78 -48.16 57.58
C LYS A 3 3.46 -47.48 56.37
N LYS A 4 4.14 -48.20 55.46
CA LYS A 4 3.63 -48.88 54.23
C LYS A 4 2.73 -47.96 53.38
N GLY A 5 2.89 -47.81 52.06
CA GLY A 5 3.80 -48.44 51.08
C GLY A 5 3.10 -48.66 49.72
N GLU A 6 3.89 -48.86 48.65
CA GLU A 6 3.50 -49.40 47.32
C GLU A 6 2.92 -48.49 46.20
N LYS A 7 2.94 -49.06 44.98
CA LYS A 7 2.83 -48.44 43.64
C LYS A 7 1.55 -48.87 42.92
N THR A 8 1.01 -48.00 42.05
CA THR A 8 0.33 -48.27 40.75
C THR A 8 0.01 -46.90 40.12
N ARG A 9 0.03 -46.61 38.81
CA ARG A 9 -0.05 -47.33 37.52
C ARG A 9 -1.45 -47.83 37.10
N GLN A 10 -2.17 -46.99 36.37
CA GLN A 10 -3.30 -47.30 35.46
C GLN A 10 -3.31 -46.16 34.41
N GLN A 11 -3.05 -46.38 33.11
CA GLN A 11 -3.89 -46.99 32.07
C GLN A 11 -5.22 -46.27 31.78
N CYS A 12 -5.32 -45.72 30.56
CA CYS A 12 -6.55 -45.73 29.78
C CYS A 12 -6.18 -45.97 28.29
N GLN A 13 -7.06 -46.62 27.53
CA GLN A 13 -6.81 -47.13 26.17
C GLN A 13 -7.39 -46.19 25.10
N PHE A 14 -6.98 -46.33 23.84
CA PHE A 14 -7.90 -46.61 22.73
C PHE A 14 -7.15 -47.24 21.52
N GLN A 15 -7.89 -47.95 20.66
CA GLN A 15 -7.40 -48.89 19.64
C GLN A 15 -7.30 -48.26 18.22
N VAL A 16 -6.22 -48.52 17.47
CA VAL A 16 -6.07 -49.47 16.33
C VAL A 16 -6.78 -49.10 15.02
N THR A 17 -5.97 -48.88 13.97
CA THR A 17 -6.02 -49.46 12.60
C THR A 17 -4.86 -48.83 11.80
N GLY A 18 -4.18 -49.46 10.86
CA GLY A 18 -4.09 -50.87 10.45
C GLY A 18 -2.97 -50.97 9.39
N LEU A 19 -2.04 -51.91 9.53
CA LEU A 19 -0.87 -52.07 8.65
C LEU A 19 -1.12 -53.19 7.64
N THR A 20 -0.70 -53.03 6.38
CA THR A 20 -0.52 -54.17 5.49
C THR A 20 0.73 -54.03 4.60
N LEU A 21 1.44 -55.14 4.47
CA LEU A 21 2.71 -55.33 3.77
C LEU A 21 2.44 -56.07 2.45
N LEU A 22 3.16 -55.77 1.37
CA LEU A 22 3.34 -56.76 0.30
C LEU A 22 4.70 -56.64 -0.39
N LEU A 23 5.30 -57.80 -0.64
CA LEU A 23 6.64 -58.02 -1.19
C LEU A 23 6.49 -58.96 -2.40
N ILE A 24 6.95 -58.57 -3.59
CA ILE A 24 7.00 -59.46 -4.77
C ILE A 24 8.31 -59.22 -5.53
N MET A 25 8.97 -60.30 -5.94
CA MET A 25 10.17 -60.31 -6.80
C MET A 25 10.16 -61.58 -7.67
N LEU A 26 10.90 -61.57 -8.81
CA LEU A 26 11.21 -62.71 -9.71
C LEU A 26 10.01 -63.23 -10.56
N MET A 27 10.09 -63.77 -11.78
CA MET A 27 11.09 -63.95 -12.89
C MET A 27 10.27 -64.31 -14.16
N ALA A 28 10.72 -64.26 -15.43
CA ALA A 28 11.78 -63.57 -16.17
C ALA A 28 11.58 -63.84 -17.70
N GLY A 29 12.29 -63.16 -18.62
CA GLY A 29 12.17 -63.40 -20.08
C GLY A 29 13.27 -62.73 -20.92
N ALA A 30 13.84 -63.46 -21.88
CA ALA A 30 14.94 -63.03 -22.78
C ALA A 30 14.39 -62.59 -24.18
N VAL A 31 15.13 -62.20 -25.23
CA VAL A 31 16.56 -62.34 -25.63
C VAL A 31 17.01 -61.17 -26.55
N THR A 32 18.33 -60.98 -26.67
CA THR A 32 19.16 -60.35 -27.75
C THR A 32 19.55 -58.87 -27.53
N GLY A 33 20.78 -58.42 -27.83
CA GLY A 33 21.94 -59.03 -28.49
C GLY A 33 23.25 -58.29 -28.12
N GLN A 34 24.39 -58.70 -28.71
CA GLN A 34 25.71 -58.25 -28.26
C GLN A 34 26.16 -56.88 -28.77
N VAL A 35 26.98 -56.25 -27.93
CA VAL A 35 27.88 -55.11 -28.16
C VAL A 35 28.56 -55.11 -29.54
N LEU A 36 28.52 -53.96 -30.21
CA LEU A 36 29.68 -53.39 -30.90
C LEU A 36 29.87 -51.96 -30.38
N ALA A 37 31.10 -51.61 -30.03
CA ALA A 37 31.42 -50.29 -29.50
C ALA A 37 31.83 -49.36 -30.64
N GLU A 38 31.30 -48.14 -30.65
CA GLU A 38 31.95 -46.98 -31.26
C GLU A 38 32.38 -46.01 -30.16
N THR A 39 33.52 -45.38 -30.39
CA THR A 39 34.31 -44.64 -29.40
C THR A 39 34.05 -43.14 -29.44
N GLU A 40 34.09 -42.53 -28.26
CA GLU A 40 34.35 -41.11 -27.97
C GLU A 40 33.35 -40.06 -28.48
N GLY A 41 33.01 -39.10 -27.59
CA GLY A 41 32.43 -37.82 -28.03
C GLY A 41 31.16 -37.35 -27.33
N ASP A 42 31.07 -37.37 -26.00
CA ASP A 42 30.89 -36.13 -25.21
C ASP A 42 31.12 -36.42 -23.72
N ASP A 43 32.00 -35.65 -23.08
CA ASP A 43 32.12 -35.67 -21.62
C ASP A 43 30.89 -34.95 -21.07
N THR A 44 29.95 -35.69 -20.47
CA THR A 44 28.96 -35.06 -19.59
C THR A 44 29.70 -34.51 -18.37
N LEU A 45 30.23 -33.29 -18.50
CA LEU A 45 30.87 -32.49 -17.46
C LEU A 45 29.93 -32.41 -16.27
N GLY A 46 30.13 -33.31 -15.30
CA GLY A 46 29.28 -33.46 -14.13
C GLY A 46 29.24 -32.15 -13.37
N THR A 47 28.15 -31.40 -13.51
CA THR A 47 28.07 -29.99 -13.13
C THR A 47 28.44 -29.80 -11.66
N GLY A 48 29.56 -29.14 -11.41
CA GLY A 48 30.11 -28.96 -10.07
C GLY A 48 29.21 -28.13 -9.14
N PRO A 49 29.73 -27.67 -8.00
CA PRO A 49 29.06 -26.61 -7.27
C PRO A 49 28.87 -25.38 -8.16
N ASP A 50 27.69 -24.77 -8.08
CA ASP A 50 27.36 -23.54 -8.80
C ASP A 50 26.53 -22.69 -7.85
N VAL A 51 27.13 -21.64 -7.29
CA VAL A 51 26.43 -20.74 -6.36
C VAL A 51 25.94 -19.54 -7.14
N ALA A 52 24.66 -19.24 -7.02
CA ALA A 52 23.97 -18.12 -7.65
C ALA A 52 23.43 -17.18 -6.57
N ILE A 53 23.52 -15.87 -6.79
CA ILE A 53 22.74 -14.91 -5.99
C ILE A 53 21.34 -14.86 -6.61
N ILE A 54 20.30 -15.08 -5.81
CA ILE A 54 18.91 -15.13 -6.29
C ILE A 54 18.06 -13.94 -5.82
N ASP A 55 18.47 -13.26 -4.75
CA ASP A 55 17.85 -12.01 -4.29
C ASP A 55 18.87 -11.13 -3.54
N ALA A 56 18.69 -9.82 -3.64
CA ALA A 56 19.40 -8.82 -2.86
C ALA A 56 18.48 -7.61 -2.60
N THR A 57 18.05 -7.45 -1.35
CA THR A 57 17.24 -6.30 -0.90
C THR A 57 18.06 -5.42 0.03
N VAL A 58 17.79 -4.11 -0.01
CA VAL A 58 18.44 -3.12 0.84
C VAL A 58 17.40 -2.19 1.45
N ARG A 59 17.60 -1.84 2.72
CA ARG A 59 16.88 -0.75 3.38
C ARG A 59 17.82 0.00 4.31
N MET A 60 17.47 1.24 4.65
CA MET A 60 18.16 1.97 5.71
C MET A 60 17.98 1.23 7.04
N ASP A 61 19.06 1.03 7.79
CA ASP A 61 18.98 0.58 9.18
C ASP A 61 18.81 1.77 10.09
N ILE A 62 17.60 1.89 10.63
CA ILE A 62 17.24 2.87 11.66
C ILE A 62 16.69 2.16 12.91
N SER A 63 16.84 0.83 12.98
CA SER A 63 16.20 -0.04 13.98
C SER A 63 16.79 0.19 15.38
N GLU A 64 18.11 0.35 15.45
CA GLU A 64 18.89 0.45 16.69
C GLU A 64 19.09 1.89 17.17
N MET A 65 18.59 2.87 16.42
CA MET A 65 18.66 4.28 16.81
C MET A 65 17.55 4.59 17.81
N GLY A 66 17.95 4.95 19.03
CA GLY A 66 17.07 5.46 20.10
C GLY A 66 16.42 6.81 19.77
N GLU A 67 15.97 7.56 20.78
CA GLU A 67 15.38 8.89 20.55
C GLU A 67 16.41 9.85 19.91
N ILE A 68 16.23 10.15 18.61
CA ILE A 68 17.04 11.09 17.84
C ILE A 68 16.42 12.49 17.95
N PRO A 69 17.17 13.53 18.38
CA PRO A 69 16.64 14.89 18.47
C PRO A 69 16.20 15.43 17.10
N LEU A 70 15.08 16.15 17.09
CA LEU A 70 14.47 16.75 15.88
C LEU A 70 15.49 17.51 15.02
N GLY A 71 15.57 17.19 13.73
CA GLY A 71 16.51 17.80 12.79
C GLY A 71 17.94 17.22 12.80
N THR A 72 18.25 16.28 13.70
CA THR A 72 19.54 15.57 13.69
C THR A 72 19.56 14.53 12.59
N ILE A 73 20.62 14.49 11.78
CA ILE A 73 20.91 13.40 10.85
C ILE A 73 21.79 12.39 11.60
N PRO A 74 21.33 11.16 11.85
CA PRO A 74 22.13 10.13 12.52
C PRO A 74 23.17 9.54 11.56
N ASP A 75 24.13 8.77 12.10
CA ASP A 75 25.04 7.95 11.31
C ASP A 75 24.24 6.91 10.51
N GLU A 76 23.99 7.22 9.24
CA GLU A 76 23.22 6.37 8.33
C GLU A 76 23.82 4.96 8.26
N ARG A 77 22.96 3.94 8.32
CA ARG A 77 23.33 2.53 8.16
C ARG A 77 22.42 1.87 7.13
N LEU A 78 22.85 0.74 6.59
CA LEU A 78 22.13 -0.09 5.64
C LEU A 78 21.96 -1.50 6.19
N ILE A 79 20.73 -2.02 6.19
CA ILE A 79 20.48 -3.45 6.24
C ILE A 79 20.49 -3.97 4.81
N VAL A 80 21.44 -4.86 4.52
CA VAL A 80 21.51 -5.60 3.27
C VAL A 80 21.11 -7.05 3.56
N THR A 81 20.10 -7.55 2.84
CA THR A 81 19.71 -8.96 2.87
C THR A 81 20.05 -9.58 1.53
N ILE A 82 20.77 -10.71 1.55
CA ILE A 82 21.27 -11.40 0.36
C ILE A 82 20.84 -12.86 0.45
N THR A 83 20.18 -13.37 -0.58
CA THR A 83 19.86 -14.80 -0.68
C THR A 83 20.64 -15.44 -1.81
N VAL A 84 21.32 -16.54 -1.49
CA VAL A 84 22.09 -17.35 -2.45
C VAL A 84 21.51 -18.77 -2.52
N LYS A 85 21.73 -19.43 -3.65
CA LYS A 85 21.36 -20.83 -3.87
C LYS A 85 22.53 -21.57 -4.51
N ASN A 86 22.79 -22.81 -4.10
CA ASN A 86 23.61 -23.72 -4.90
C ASN A 86 22.72 -24.38 -5.97
N THR A 87 22.84 -23.93 -7.21
CA THR A 87 22.18 -24.51 -8.40
C THR A 87 22.91 -25.73 -8.94
N GLY A 88 24.14 -26.00 -8.47
CA GLY A 88 24.95 -27.16 -8.83
C GLY A 88 24.54 -28.46 -8.14
N ASN A 89 25.09 -29.59 -8.62
CA ASN A 89 24.77 -30.92 -8.09
C ASN A 89 25.72 -31.40 -6.95
N ARG A 90 26.70 -30.56 -6.57
CA ARG A 90 27.69 -30.84 -5.51
C ARG A 90 27.75 -29.71 -4.48
N GLU A 91 28.14 -30.04 -3.25
CA GLU A 91 28.41 -29.07 -2.19
C GLU A 91 29.48 -28.05 -2.63
N ALA A 92 29.21 -26.76 -2.41
CA ALA A 92 30.17 -25.68 -2.61
C ALA A 92 31.10 -25.59 -1.41
N PRO A 93 32.44 -25.74 -1.56
CA PRO A 93 33.41 -25.76 -0.45
C PRO A 93 33.74 -24.35 0.10
N GLY A 94 32.94 -23.36 -0.24
CA GLY A 94 33.02 -21.99 0.26
C GLY A 94 32.80 -20.95 -0.84
N TYR A 95 32.53 -19.72 -0.43
CA TYR A 95 32.37 -18.54 -1.29
C TYR A 95 32.40 -17.27 -0.44
N LYS A 96 32.57 -16.13 -1.12
CA LYS A 96 32.47 -14.80 -0.52
C LYS A 96 31.41 -13.96 -1.21
N LEU A 97 30.69 -13.16 -0.45
CA LEU A 97 29.80 -12.11 -0.95
C LEU A 97 30.39 -10.75 -0.60
N LYS A 98 30.53 -9.89 -1.59
CA LYS A 98 31.01 -8.51 -1.47
C LYS A 98 29.89 -7.57 -1.86
N ALA A 99 29.65 -6.54 -1.07
CA ALA A 99 28.58 -5.57 -1.28
C ALA A 99 29.16 -4.19 -1.62
N PHE A 100 28.58 -3.52 -2.61
CA PHE A 100 29.02 -2.21 -3.10
C PHE A 100 27.81 -1.30 -3.27
N LEU A 101 28.00 0.01 -3.04
CA LEU A 101 27.04 1.04 -3.41
C LEU A 101 27.41 1.63 -4.77
N VAL A 102 26.58 1.34 -5.76
CA VAL A 102 26.65 1.91 -7.12
C VAL A 102 25.64 3.03 -7.26
N ARG A 103 25.91 4.04 -8.09
CA ARG A 103 24.91 5.07 -8.41
C ARG A 103 23.93 4.48 -9.42
N ALA A 104 22.64 4.79 -9.30
CA ALA A 104 21.63 4.27 -10.23
C ALA A 104 21.83 4.73 -11.69
N ASP A 105 22.60 5.81 -11.91
CA ASP A 105 22.99 6.26 -13.25
C ASP A 105 24.24 5.57 -13.83
N ARG A 106 24.93 4.72 -13.04
CA ARG A 106 26.17 4.01 -13.38
C ARG A 106 26.25 2.66 -12.65
N GLU A 107 25.30 1.79 -12.97
CA GLU A 107 25.14 0.43 -12.43
C GLU A 107 26.07 -0.61 -13.08
N ASP A 108 26.79 -0.22 -14.13
CA ASP A 108 27.82 -1.00 -14.82
C ASP A 108 29.17 -0.98 -14.08
N GLU A 109 29.51 0.13 -13.42
CA GLU A 109 30.74 0.32 -12.63
C GLU A 109 30.68 -0.37 -11.25
N ILE A 110 31.82 -0.86 -10.74
CA ILE A 110 31.94 -1.24 -9.31
C ILE A 110 32.08 0.04 -8.48
N GLY A 111 31.11 0.25 -7.58
CA GLY A 111 31.04 1.43 -6.72
C GLY A 111 31.81 1.31 -5.40
N THR A 112 31.41 2.07 -4.39
CA THR A 112 32.05 2.07 -3.06
C THR A 112 31.72 0.79 -2.30
N GLN A 113 32.71 -0.02 -1.92
CA GLN A 113 32.48 -1.21 -1.09
C GLN A 113 31.86 -0.82 0.27
N ILE A 114 30.83 -1.55 0.69
CA ILE A 114 30.21 -1.41 2.01
C ILE A 114 30.49 -2.64 2.87
N GLY A 115 30.89 -2.38 4.11
CA GLY A 115 31.23 -3.44 5.06
C GLY A 115 32.44 -4.30 4.65
N GLY A 116 32.49 -5.51 5.20
CA GLY A 116 33.47 -6.53 4.86
C GLY A 116 32.81 -7.77 4.28
N ASP A 117 33.59 -8.56 3.54
CA ASP A 117 33.15 -9.78 2.86
C ASP A 117 32.37 -10.74 3.80
N ILE A 118 31.20 -11.18 3.37
CA ILE A 118 30.53 -12.33 4.00
C ILE A 118 31.18 -13.58 3.45
N THR A 119 31.93 -14.31 4.28
CA THR A 119 32.55 -15.59 3.90
C THR A 119 31.72 -16.73 4.46
N ASP A 120 31.42 -17.73 3.62
CA ASP A 120 30.88 -19.01 4.06
C ASP A 120 31.76 -20.17 3.54
N THR A 121 31.67 -21.32 4.19
CA THR A 121 32.54 -22.48 3.98
C THR A 121 31.82 -23.68 3.38
N ARG A 122 30.48 -23.79 3.49
CA ARG A 122 29.72 -24.90 2.90
C ARG A 122 28.29 -24.52 2.56
N LEU A 123 27.85 -24.87 1.34
CA LEU A 123 26.45 -24.81 0.90
C LEU A 123 26.14 -26.07 0.08
N GLY A 124 25.25 -26.92 0.59
CA GLY A 124 24.89 -28.20 -0.03
C GLY A 124 24.24 -28.03 -1.40
N ALA A 125 24.23 -29.09 -2.22
CA ALA A 125 23.57 -29.07 -3.53
C ALA A 125 22.07 -28.74 -3.38
N GLY A 126 21.57 -27.77 -4.14
CA GLY A 126 20.18 -27.28 -4.04
C GLY A 126 19.88 -26.38 -2.83
N GLU A 127 20.80 -26.23 -1.86
CA GLU A 127 20.57 -25.47 -0.63
C GLU A 127 20.44 -23.96 -0.92
N VAL A 128 19.52 -23.31 -0.19
CA VAL A 128 19.31 -21.85 -0.21
C VAL A 128 19.74 -21.28 1.15
N ARG A 129 20.46 -20.16 1.16
CA ARG A 129 20.88 -19.48 2.38
C ARG A 129 20.70 -17.97 2.27
N THR A 130 20.18 -17.37 3.33
CA THR A 130 19.97 -15.92 3.42
C THR A 130 20.88 -15.32 4.50
N TYR A 131 21.51 -14.20 4.16
CA TYR A 131 22.33 -13.41 5.07
C TYR A 131 21.71 -12.03 5.26
N THR A 132 21.73 -11.52 6.48
CA THR A 132 21.36 -10.13 6.79
C THR A 132 22.53 -9.46 7.50
N LYS A 133 22.97 -8.30 7.02
CA LYS A 133 24.07 -7.51 7.59
C LYS A 133 23.68 -6.04 7.72
N SER A 134 24.11 -5.42 8.83
CA SER A 134 24.04 -3.97 9.05
C SER A 134 25.42 -3.37 8.86
N TRP A 135 25.54 -2.37 7.98
CA TRP A 135 26.80 -1.66 7.70
C TRP A 135 26.61 -0.15 7.71
N ALA A 136 27.64 0.59 8.10
CA ALA A 136 27.63 2.06 8.05
C ALA A 136 27.63 2.57 6.60
N MET A 137 26.85 3.62 6.36
CA MET A 137 26.82 4.33 5.09
C MET A 137 28.14 5.09 4.92
N PRO A 138 28.84 4.96 3.78
CA PRO A 138 30.11 5.66 3.59
C PRO A 138 29.89 7.18 3.55
N THR A 139 30.50 7.89 4.51
CA THR A 139 30.31 9.35 4.72
C THR A 139 30.83 10.24 3.60
N HIS A 140 31.56 9.68 2.64
CA HIS A 140 32.13 10.39 1.49
C HIS A 140 31.25 10.32 0.22
N LEU A 141 30.09 9.66 0.27
CA LEU A 141 29.20 9.58 -0.88
C LEU A 141 28.63 10.96 -1.22
N LYS A 142 28.49 11.22 -2.53
CA LYS A 142 27.76 12.39 -3.03
C LYS A 142 26.26 12.13 -2.86
N LYS A 143 25.46 13.19 -2.76
CA LYS A 143 24.00 13.07 -2.81
C LYS A 143 23.57 12.46 -4.15
N GLY A 144 22.60 11.56 -4.12
CA GLY A 144 22.04 10.90 -5.30
C GLY A 144 21.35 9.60 -4.96
N GLU A 145 20.81 8.95 -5.99
CA GLU A 145 20.26 7.61 -5.91
C GLU A 145 21.37 6.56 -6.04
N TYR A 146 21.36 5.58 -5.14
CA TYR A 146 22.28 4.46 -5.12
C TYR A 146 21.52 3.14 -5.03
N ARG A 147 22.13 2.05 -5.49
CA ARG A 147 21.67 0.68 -5.27
C ARG A 147 22.78 -0.15 -4.66
N VAL A 148 22.42 -1.27 -4.03
CA VAL A 148 23.41 -2.24 -3.54
C VAL A 148 23.66 -3.28 -4.62
N MET A 149 24.89 -3.29 -5.13
CA MET A 149 25.41 -4.33 -5.99
C MET A 149 26.07 -5.41 -5.11
N ILE A 150 25.66 -6.66 -5.28
CA ILE A 150 26.31 -7.82 -4.65
C ILE A 150 27.13 -8.56 -5.70
N TYR A 151 28.37 -8.89 -5.35
CA TYR A 151 29.26 -9.73 -6.14
C TYR A 151 29.61 -11.02 -5.38
N LEU A 152 29.49 -12.15 -6.06
CA LEU A 152 29.87 -13.47 -5.56
C LEU A 152 31.28 -13.83 -6.05
N ASP A 153 32.19 -14.06 -5.12
CA ASP A 153 33.56 -14.48 -5.36
C ASP A 153 33.75 -15.94 -4.91
N THR A 154 33.87 -16.84 -5.88
CA THR A 154 34.15 -18.28 -5.69
C THR A 154 35.59 -18.65 -6.02
N SER A 155 36.42 -17.69 -6.44
CA SER A 155 37.69 -17.93 -7.16
C SER A 155 38.72 -18.74 -6.36
N ASN A 156 38.65 -18.69 -5.03
CA ASN A 156 39.52 -19.39 -4.11
C ASN A 156 38.98 -20.77 -3.67
N TYR A 157 37.82 -21.19 -4.19
CA TYR A 157 37.06 -22.35 -3.71
C TYR A 157 36.69 -23.33 -4.84
N PHE A 158 36.13 -22.81 -5.94
CA PHE A 158 35.75 -23.61 -7.11
C PHE A 158 35.57 -22.74 -8.37
N ILE A 159 35.77 -23.37 -9.53
CA ILE A 159 35.45 -22.77 -10.83
C ILE A 159 33.93 -22.85 -11.01
N LYS A 160 33.28 -21.69 -11.05
CA LYS A 160 31.84 -21.56 -11.29
C LYS A 160 31.54 -21.56 -12.80
N PRO A 161 30.44 -22.18 -13.27
CA PRO A 161 29.92 -21.95 -14.61
C PRO A 161 29.58 -20.47 -14.87
N ASP A 162 29.88 -19.97 -16.07
CA ASP A 162 29.52 -18.59 -16.45
C ASP A 162 28.02 -18.48 -16.79
N THR A 163 27.22 -18.31 -15.75
CA THR A 163 25.74 -18.20 -15.82
C THR A 163 25.24 -16.78 -15.59
N GLY A 164 26.13 -15.77 -15.56
CA GLY A 164 25.79 -14.38 -15.21
C GLY A 164 25.35 -14.13 -13.76
N SER A 165 24.91 -15.17 -13.03
CA SER A 165 24.36 -15.13 -11.67
C SER A 165 25.39 -14.82 -10.54
N GLY A 166 26.59 -14.36 -10.91
CA GLY A 166 27.64 -13.92 -9.98
C GLY A 166 27.47 -12.48 -9.50
N ARG A 167 26.56 -11.71 -10.10
CA ARG A 167 26.29 -10.31 -9.74
C ARG A 167 24.78 -10.03 -9.76
N ILE A 168 24.29 -9.29 -8.77
CA ILE A 168 22.92 -8.74 -8.75
C ILE A 168 22.96 -7.30 -8.23
N ILE A 169 21.96 -6.50 -8.59
CA ILE A 169 21.75 -5.14 -8.10
C ILE A 169 20.35 -5.09 -7.46
N SER A 170 20.24 -4.44 -6.30
CA SER A 170 18.97 -4.34 -5.57
C SER A 170 17.89 -3.61 -6.35
N GLN A 171 16.65 -4.11 -6.28
CA GLN A 171 15.49 -3.42 -6.85
C GLN A 171 15.15 -2.14 -6.07
N ASP A 172 15.39 -2.15 -4.76
CA ASP A 172 15.23 -0.98 -3.90
C ASP A 172 16.44 -0.03 -4.04
N PRO A 173 16.20 1.27 -4.30
CA PRO A 173 17.22 2.30 -4.19
C PRO A 173 17.39 2.81 -2.74
N VAL A 174 18.57 3.37 -2.46
CA VAL A 174 18.89 4.09 -1.22
C VAL A 174 19.41 5.50 -1.53
N PHE A 175 19.09 6.44 -0.64
CA PHE A 175 19.23 7.88 -0.89
C PHE A 175 20.10 8.57 0.18
N PRO A 176 21.42 8.28 0.25
CA PRO A 176 22.32 8.81 1.29
C PRO A 176 22.22 10.33 1.45
N GLY A 177 21.99 10.80 2.69
CA GLY A 177 21.92 12.23 3.01
C GLY A 177 20.88 13.04 2.23
N THR A 178 19.89 12.38 1.61
CA THR A 178 18.88 13.05 0.78
C THR A 178 17.62 13.31 1.61
N LEU A 179 17.45 14.58 1.99
CA LEU A 179 16.16 15.10 2.43
C LEU A 179 15.22 15.06 1.23
N THR A 180 14.26 14.15 1.26
CA THR A 180 13.27 13.90 0.21
C THR A 180 12.16 14.95 0.29
N GLY A 181 12.51 16.21 0.04
CA GLY A 181 11.60 17.36 0.09
C GLY A 181 12.31 18.70 -0.13
N PRO A 182 11.63 19.84 0.10
CA PRO A 182 12.16 21.17 -0.18
C PRO A 182 13.46 21.51 0.56
N ALA A 183 14.24 22.44 -0.01
CA ALA A 183 15.42 22.98 0.66
C ALA A 183 15.02 23.60 2.02
N GLY A 184 15.79 23.29 3.08
CA GLY A 184 15.45 23.70 4.45
C GLY A 184 14.55 22.72 5.22
N SER A 185 14.19 21.58 4.64
CA SER A 185 13.43 20.53 5.36
C SER A 185 14.17 19.99 6.59
N VAL A 186 13.42 19.72 7.65
CA VAL A 186 13.90 19.18 8.92
C VAL A 186 13.59 17.68 8.96
N PRO A 187 14.61 16.80 9.02
CA PRO A 187 14.36 15.36 9.11
C PRO A 187 13.83 14.98 10.51
N VAL A 188 12.93 14.00 10.53
CA VAL A 188 12.28 13.47 11.72
C VAL A 188 12.51 11.97 11.77
N TYR A 189 13.16 11.51 12.84
CA TYR A 189 13.48 10.09 13.07
C TYR A 189 12.87 9.56 14.38
N SER A 190 12.21 10.39 15.16
CA SER A 190 11.68 10.01 16.48
C SER A 190 10.48 10.87 16.85
N PRO A 191 9.60 10.35 17.71
CA PRO A 191 8.52 11.10 18.37
C PRO A 191 9.00 12.46 18.87
N ALA A 192 8.32 13.54 18.48
CA ALA A 192 8.80 14.90 18.68
C ALA A 192 7.68 15.92 18.86
N LYS A 193 8.00 17.02 19.55
CA LYS A 193 7.20 18.24 19.60
C LYS A 193 7.69 19.23 18.55
N ILE A 194 6.82 19.64 17.65
CA ILE A 194 7.08 20.56 16.55
C ILE A 194 6.53 21.94 16.94
N SER A 195 7.45 22.80 17.36
CA SER A 195 7.17 24.12 17.97
C SER A 195 7.63 25.30 17.12
N LYS A 196 7.99 25.07 15.85
CA LYS A 196 8.38 26.10 14.88
C LYS A 196 7.73 25.83 13.52
N PRO A 197 7.39 26.86 12.74
CA PRO A 197 7.02 26.71 11.34
C PRO A 197 8.16 26.03 10.55
N GLY A 198 7.82 25.28 9.51
CA GLY A 198 8.81 24.59 8.67
C GLY A 198 8.26 23.34 7.99
N TYR A 199 9.09 22.75 7.12
CA TYR A 199 8.81 21.48 6.45
C TYR A 199 9.52 20.35 7.20
N TYR A 200 8.77 19.38 7.70
CA TYR A 200 9.24 18.27 8.52
C TYR A 200 9.01 16.96 7.76
N ILE A 201 10.01 16.10 7.69
CA ILE A 201 9.94 14.87 6.90
C ILE A 201 10.23 13.67 7.78
N LEU A 202 9.25 12.80 7.95
CA LEU A 202 9.44 11.51 8.60
C LEU A 202 10.34 10.65 7.70
N LYS A 203 11.45 10.15 8.27
CA LYS A 203 12.46 9.35 7.56
C LYS A 203 12.45 7.87 7.92
N ARG A 204 11.52 7.44 8.78
CA ARG A 204 11.36 6.05 9.24
C ARG A 204 9.98 5.77 9.80
N ASP A 205 9.59 4.50 9.76
CA ASP A 205 8.53 3.97 10.61
C ASP A 205 8.79 4.29 12.09
N ILE A 206 7.74 4.71 12.79
CA ILE A 206 7.68 4.85 14.24
C ILE A 206 6.86 3.69 14.79
N THR A 207 7.43 2.90 15.69
CA THR A 207 6.77 1.71 16.24
C THR A 207 6.99 1.60 17.75
N ASN A 208 6.20 0.75 18.41
CA ASN A 208 6.30 0.43 19.84
C ASN A 208 6.13 1.63 20.81
N TYR A 209 5.56 2.76 20.35
CA TYR A 209 5.40 3.95 21.19
C TYR A 209 4.11 3.90 22.03
N LYS A 210 4.27 4.04 23.35
CA LYS A 210 3.19 3.87 24.34
C LYS A 210 2.82 5.15 25.12
N LYS A 211 3.38 6.32 24.77
CA LYS A 211 3.02 7.60 25.40
C LYS A 211 1.77 8.21 24.72
N PHE A 212 1.19 9.25 25.32
CA PHE A 212 -0.09 9.86 24.95
C PHE A 212 -0.15 10.46 23.53
N ASN A 213 0.93 11.05 23.03
CA ASN A 213 0.99 11.55 21.65
C ASN A 213 2.35 11.17 21.06
N ILE A 214 2.36 10.63 19.83
CA ILE A 214 3.60 10.29 19.12
C ILE A 214 4.26 11.57 18.59
N PHE A 215 3.47 12.44 17.94
CA PHE A 215 3.89 13.79 17.59
C PHE A 215 2.92 14.82 18.15
N GLU A 216 3.46 15.96 18.58
CA GLU A 216 2.70 17.14 19.00
C GLU A 216 3.07 18.31 18.10
N ILE A 217 2.11 18.90 17.38
CA ILE A 217 2.32 20.14 16.62
C ILE A 217 1.72 21.29 17.41
N ASN A 218 2.53 22.30 17.71
CA ASN A 218 2.10 23.48 18.48
C ASN A 218 2.53 24.82 17.85
N ALA A 219 2.72 24.83 16.52
CA ALA A 219 3.03 26.02 15.72
C ALA A 219 2.25 26.02 14.40
N SER A 220 1.91 27.21 13.91
CA SER A 220 1.34 27.42 12.57
C SER A 220 2.41 27.28 11.48
N GLY A 221 2.00 27.11 10.22
CA GLY A 221 2.93 27.06 9.08
C GLY A 221 3.83 25.82 9.10
N VAL A 222 3.29 24.69 9.54
CA VAL A 222 3.99 23.40 9.66
C VAL A 222 3.53 22.47 8.55
N THR A 223 4.44 21.98 7.73
CA THR A 223 4.18 20.81 6.88
C THR A 223 4.82 19.59 7.51
N PHE A 224 4.05 18.54 7.78
CA PHE A 224 4.53 17.22 8.18
C PHE A 224 4.30 16.24 7.03
N ASP A 225 5.39 15.85 6.38
CA ASP A 225 5.42 14.89 5.28
C ASP A 225 5.88 13.53 5.82
N GLY A 226 5.00 12.54 5.80
CA GLY A 226 5.30 11.18 6.26
C GLY A 226 6.30 10.45 5.36
N GLY A 227 6.50 10.90 4.12
CA GLY A 227 7.36 10.21 3.14
C GLY A 227 6.97 8.74 2.90
N GLY A 228 5.70 8.38 3.11
CA GLY A 228 5.20 7.00 3.03
C GLY A 228 5.43 6.14 4.29
N ASN A 229 6.03 6.69 5.34
CA ASN A 229 6.34 5.94 6.56
C ASN A 229 5.10 5.72 7.45
N THR A 230 5.14 4.64 8.23
CA THR A 230 4.08 4.26 9.17
C THR A 230 4.34 4.78 10.58
N ILE A 231 3.35 5.46 11.16
CA ILE A 231 3.25 5.73 12.58
C ILE A 231 2.38 4.65 13.22
N ARG A 232 2.98 3.81 14.09
CA ARG A 232 2.29 2.78 14.87
C ARG A 232 2.29 3.12 16.36
N GLY A 233 1.09 3.24 16.92
CA GLY A 233 0.88 3.52 18.34
C GLY A 233 0.52 2.28 19.14
N ALA A 234 -0.29 2.49 20.17
CA ALA A 234 -0.96 1.44 20.91
C ALA A 234 -2.39 1.90 21.24
N SER A 235 -3.36 1.00 21.07
CA SER A 235 -4.78 1.20 21.41
C SER A 235 -5.01 1.25 22.94
N THR A 236 -4.53 2.31 23.59
CA THR A 236 -4.64 2.52 25.05
C THR A 236 -5.72 3.52 25.46
N GLY A 237 -6.57 3.99 24.52
CA GLY A 237 -7.65 4.95 24.79
C GLY A 237 -7.23 6.42 24.83
N TYR A 238 -5.94 6.72 24.70
CA TYR A 238 -5.39 8.09 24.84
C TYR A 238 -4.17 8.35 23.93
N ASN A 239 -4.01 7.61 22.83
CA ASN A 239 -2.82 7.66 21.97
C ASN A 239 -3.15 8.28 20.61
N SER A 240 -2.65 9.50 20.36
CA SER A 240 -2.73 10.13 19.03
C SER A 240 -1.43 9.99 18.24
N GLY A 241 -1.53 9.66 16.95
CA GLY A 241 -0.40 9.66 16.02
C GLY A 241 0.20 11.05 15.83
N ILE A 242 -0.63 12.00 15.39
CA ILE A 242 -0.33 13.44 15.45
C ILE A 242 -1.44 14.14 16.23
N TYR A 243 -1.09 14.83 17.30
CA TYR A 243 -1.98 15.74 18.02
C TYR A 243 -1.57 17.18 17.73
N ILE A 244 -2.51 17.98 17.22
CA ILE A 244 -2.32 19.42 17.06
C ILE A 244 -2.80 20.09 18.35
N ASN A 245 -1.85 20.50 19.20
CA ASN A 245 -2.14 21.05 20.52
C ASN A 245 -2.21 22.58 20.52
N ALA A 246 -3.29 23.09 19.93
CA ALA A 246 -3.55 24.53 19.86
C ALA A 246 -4.06 25.09 21.21
N GLY A 247 -3.14 25.43 22.11
CA GLY A 247 -3.46 26.28 23.28
C GLY A 247 -4.01 27.65 22.85
N THR A 248 -3.53 28.15 21.71
CA THR A 248 -4.09 29.25 20.90
C THR A 248 -4.34 28.72 19.49
N ALA A 249 -5.37 29.21 18.80
CA ALA A 249 -5.73 28.73 17.46
C ALA A 249 -4.52 28.73 16.49
N LEU A 250 -4.29 27.59 15.84
CA LEU A 250 -3.19 27.40 14.88
C LEU A 250 -3.73 27.42 13.44
N THR A 251 -2.87 27.75 12.48
CA THR A 251 -3.24 27.83 11.06
C THR A 251 -2.15 27.25 10.15
N ASP A 252 -2.53 26.91 8.92
CA ASP A 252 -1.61 26.54 7.84
C ASP A 252 -0.76 25.30 8.20
N ILE A 253 -1.42 24.28 8.78
CA ILE A 253 -0.81 22.99 9.09
C ILE A 253 -1.17 21.99 7.99
N VAL A 254 -0.15 21.46 7.33
CA VAL A 254 -0.28 20.43 6.29
C VAL A 254 0.24 19.10 6.84
N ILE A 255 -0.53 18.03 6.74
CA ILE A 255 -0.09 16.66 7.08
C ILE A 255 -0.35 15.80 5.85
N LYS A 256 0.66 15.09 5.35
CA LYS A 256 0.51 14.25 4.15
C LYS A 256 1.43 13.04 4.09
N ASN A 257 1.10 12.07 3.25
CA ASN A 257 1.93 10.88 2.98
C ASN A 257 2.27 10.04 4.24
N VAL A 258 1.37 9.98 5.22
CA VAL A 258 1.56 9.22 6.48
C VAL A 258 0.63 8.00 6.50
N VAL A 259 1.12 6.86 6.96
CA VAL A 259 0.25 5.73 7.35
C VAL A 259 0.09 5.71 8.88
N PHE A 260 -1.13 5.78 9.39
CA PHE A 260 -1.49 5.66 10.81
C PHE A 260 -2.09 4.29 11.07
N GLU A 261 -1.50 3.54 12.00
CA GLU A 261 -1.91 2.16 12.28
C GLU A 261 -1.92 1.82 13.80
N GLY A 262 -3.01 1.19 14.27
CA GLY A 262 -3.05 0.51 15.59
C GLY A 262 -3.01 1.41 16.84
N MET A 263 -3.57 2.62 16.75
CA MET A 263 -3.61 3.60 17.85
C MET A 263 -5.04 3.97 18.25
N ASP A 264 -5.24 4.91 19.17
CA ASP A 264 -6.60 5.37 19.50
C ASP A 264 -7.14 6.31 18.42
N THR A 265 -6.39 7.38 18.14
CA THR A 265 -6.74 8.38 17.13
C THR A 265 -5.57 8.61 16.15
N GLY A 266 -5.80 8.57 14.84
CA GLY A 266 -4.71 8.79 13.86
C GLY A 266 -4.17 10.22 13.90
N ILE A 267 -5.04 11.18 13.54
CA ILE A 267 -4.80 12.61 13.71
C ILE A 267 -5.91 13.22 14.55
N TRP A 268 -5.55 13.97 15.60
CA TRP A 268 -6.48 14.85 16.31
C TRP A 268 -6.08 16.32 16.07
N MET A 269 -6.88 17.01 15.26
CA MET A 269 -6.83 18.45 15.10
C MET A 269 -7.68 19.11 16.19
N TYR A 270 -7.04 19.78 17.16
CA TYR A 270 -7.73 20.66 18.10
C TYR A 270 -7.41 22.12 17.74
N LYS A 271 -8.45 22.97 17.63
CA LYS A 271 -8.38 24.42 17.28
C LYS A 271 -7.37 24.77 16.16
N ALA A 272 -7.41 24.02 15.06
CA ALA A 272 -6.57 24.26 13.88
C ALA A 272 -7.42 24.61 12.66
N SER A 273 -7.03 25.62 11.89
CA SER A 273 -7.79 26.09 10.71
C SER A 273 -6.91 26.29 9.47
N ASN A 274 -7.52 26.33 8.28
CA ASN A 274 -6.81 26.48 6.99
C ASN A 274 -5.72 25.41 6.76
N GLY A 275 -5.83 24.25 7.42
CA GLY A 275 -4.92 23.13 7.25
C GLY A 275 -5.29 22.22 6.07
N VAL A 276 -4.38 21.30 5.74
CA VAL A 276 -4.57 20.27 4.71
C VAL A 276 -4.19 18.91 5.27
N ILE A 277 -5.05 17.91 5.08
CA ILE A 277 -4.73 16.51 5.32
C ILE A 277 -4.93 15.74 4.01
N SER A 278 -3.83 15.27 3.42
CA SER A 278 -3.92 14.55 2.15
C SER A 278 -3.04 13.31 2.04
N ASP A 279 -3.42 12.39 1.17
CA ASP A 279 -2.60 11.25 0.78
C ASP A 279 -2.14 10.39 1.99
N CYS A 280 -2.93 10.39 3.07
CA CYS A 280 -2.69 9.59 4.27
C CYS A 280 -3.52 8.30 4.25
N THR A 281 -3.03 7.27 4.92
CA THR A 281 -3.81 6.05 5.21
C THR A 281 -4.05 5.96 6.71
N PHE A 282 -5.29 5.70 7.11
CA PHE A 282 -5.70 5.48 8.49
C PHE A 282 -6.30 4.09 8.56
N ARG A 283 -5.81 3.27 9.50
CA ARG A 283 -6.36 1.93 9.70
C ARG A 283 -6.21 1.38 11.11
N ASN A 284 -7.18 0.56 11.49
CA ASN A 284 -7.20 -0.16 12.77
C ASN A 284 -7.07 0.80 13.97
N THR A 285 -7.67 2.00 13.89
CA THR A 285 -7.77 2.93 15.02
C THR A 285 -8.98 2.59 15.90
N ALA A 286 -8.78 2.62 17.21
CA ALA A 286 -9.78 2.16 18.17
C ALA A 286 -10.92 3.16 18.42
N ASN A 287 -10.72 4.42 18.03
CA ASN A 287 -11.67 5.51 18.23
C ASN A 287 -11.94 6.25 16.91
N MET A 288 -10.94 6.95 16.36
CA MET A 288 -11.11 7.76 15.14
C MET A 288 -9.87 7.75 14.24
N GLY A 289 -10.06 7.54 12.93
CA GLY A 289 -8.99 7.78 11.96
C GLY A 289 -8.55 9.25 12.01
N LEU A 290 -9.50 10.15 11.74
CA LEU A 290 -9.32 11.59 11.79
C LEU A 290 -10.37 12.26 12.70
N ARG A 291 -9.91 13.07 13.67
CA ARG A 291 -10.75 13.92 14.52
C ARG A 291 -10.47 15.40 14.29
N LEU A 292 -11.49 16.15 13.89
CA LEU A 292 -11.51 17.61 13.91
C LEU A 292 -12.31 18.10 15.11
N ASP A 293 -11.72 18.97 15.90
CA ASP A 293 -12.31 19.52 17.13
C ASP A 293 -12.04 21.03 17.18
N GLN A 294 -13.09 21.84 17.13
CA GLN A 294 -13.01 23.31 17.02
C GLN A 294 -12.15 23.81 15.84
N SER A 295 -12.11 23.05 14.74
CA SER A 295 -11.13 23.16 13.65
C SER A 295 -11.83 23.43 12.31
N ASN A 296 -11.56 24.59 11.70
CA ASN A 296 -12.41 25.16 10.64
C ASN A 296 -11.67 25.35 9.32
N GLN A 297 -12.39 25.35 8.20
CA GLN A 297 -11.82 25.72 6.87
C GLN A 297 -10.62 24.85 6.43
N ASN A 298 -10.51 23.62 6.94
CA ASN A 298 -9.46 22.67 6.53
C ASN A 298 -9.89 21.88 5.28
N GLN A 299 -8.92 21.39 4.51
CA GLN A 299 -9.13 20.53 3.35
C GLN A 299 -8.66 19.11 3.64
N ILE A 300 -9.49 18.11 3.38
CA ILE A 300 -9.23 16.69 3.68
C ILE A 300 -9.52 15.87 2.43
N TYR A 301 -8.49 15.38 1.74
CA TYR A 301 -8.66 14.71 0.45
C TYR A 301 -7.61 13.65 0.12
N ASN A 302 -7.92 12.72 -0.79
CA ASN A 302 -7.05 11.59 -1.17
C ASN A 302 -6.69 10.64 -0.02
N ASN A 303 -7.43 10.63 1.10
CA ASN A 303 -7.12 9.76 2.23
C ASN A 303 -7.84 8.42 2.10
N ILE A 304 -7.17 7.34 2.51
CA ILE A 304 -7.78 6.01 2.70
C ILE A 304 -8.02 5.85 4.20
N ILE A 305 -9.27 5.64 4.61
CA ILE A 305 -9.66 5.52 6.02
C ILE A 305 -10.49 4.24 6.14
N GLU A 306 -9.89 3.19 6.69
CA GLU A 306 -10.45 1.83 6.65
C GLU A 306 -10.26 1.05 7.95
N SER A 307 -11.24 0.21 8.30
CA SER A 307 -11.19 -0.60 9.53
C SER A 307 -10.99 0.21 10.81
N ASP A 308 -11.39 1.48 10.82
CA ASP A 308 -11.46 2.33 12.00
C ASP A 308 -12.84 2.22 12.67
N ALA A 309 -12.89 2.44 13.99
CA ALA A 309 -14.18 2.48 14.71
C ALA A 309 -15.08 3.63 14.21
N ILE A 310 -14.50 4.80 13.98
CA ILE A 310 -15.07 5.93 13.26
C ILE A 310 -14.02 6.44 12.26
N GLY A 311 -14.40 6.67 11.00
CA GLY A 311 -13.48 7.20 9.99
C GLY A 311 -13.11 8.66 10.24
N ILE A 312 -14.08 9.57 10.04
CA ILE A 312 -13.90 11.02 10.27
C ILE A 312 -14.91 11.53 11.32
N GLY A 313 -14.41 12.06 12.43
CA GLY A 313 -15.21 12.81 13.41
C GLY A 313 -15.04 14.32 13.24
N VAL A 314 -16.13 15.06 13.05
CA VAL A 314 -16.13 16.53 12.87
C VAL A 314 -16.96 17.17 13.99
N PHE A 315 -16.27 17.77 14.97
CA PHE A 315 -16.87 18.30 16.20
C PHE A 315 -16.58 19.78 16.38
N GLN A 316 -17.61 20.57 16.69
CA GLN A 316 -17.51 22.02 16.88
C GLN A 316 -16.81 22.76 15.72
N SER A 317 -16.91 22.21 14.50
CA SER A 317 -16.06 22.51 13.34
C SER A 317 -16.89 22.79 12.09
N VAL A 318 -16.60 23.88 11.37
CA VAL A 318 -17.37 24.36 10.21
C VAL A 318 -16.51 24.74 9.01
N GLY A 319 -17.12 24.68 7.82
CA GLY A 319 -16.51 25.14 6.57
C GLY A 319 -15.35 24.28 6.07
N ASN A 320 -15.12 23.10 6.65
CA ASN A 320 -14.14 22.15 6.12
C ASN A 320 -14.61 21.57 4.77
N ILE A 321 -13.68 21.21 3.90
CA ILE A 321 -13.94 20.62 2.58
C ILE A 321 -13.33 19.22 2.54
N ILE A 322 -14.18 18.20 2.48
CA ILE A 322 -13.83 16.79 2.62
C ILE A 322 -14.23 16.08 1.32
N TYR A 323 -13.26 15.69 0.48
CA TYR A 323 -13.54 15.14 -0.85
C TYR A 323 -12.49 14.14 -1.31
N ASN A 324 -12.81 13.25 -2.24
CA ASN A 324 -11.90 12.23 -2.77
C ASN A 324 -11.23 11.34 -1.71
N ASN A 325 -11.91 11.07 -0.59
CA ASN A 325 -11.46 10.10 0.41
C ASN A 325 -12.20 8.77 0.22
N LEU A 326 -11.53 7.66 0.55
CA LEU A 326 -12.14 6.33 0.62
C LEU A 326 -12.44 6.03 2.09
N LEU A 327 -13.74 5.90 2.42
CA LEU A 327 -14.23 5.59 3.76
C LEU A 327 -14.82 4.18 3.77
N LYS A 328 -14.18 3.27 4.52
CA LYS A 328 -14.53 1.84 4.62
C LYS A 328 -14.46 1.37 6.08
N ASN A 329 -15.36 1.90 6.90
CA ASN A 329 -15.32 1.81 8.36
C ASN A 329 -16.66 1.35 8.92
N LYS A 330 -16.66 0.90 10.19
CA LYS A 330 -17.89 0.62 10.92
C LYS A 330 -18.82 1.84 11.01
N HIS A 331 -18.24 3.03 11.17
CA HIS A 331 -18.93 4.31 11.05
C HIS A 331 -18.08 5.28 10.22
N ASN A 332 -18.45 5.53 8.96
CA ASN A 332 -17.60 6.33 8.06
C ASN A 332 -17.38 7.78 8.51
N ALA A 333 -18.43 8.45 9.01
CA ALA A 333 -18.31 9.80 9.54
C ALA A 333 -19.30 10.06 10.68
N VAL A 334 -18.92 10.99 11.58
CA VAL A 334 -19.77 11.55 12.63
C VAL A 334 -19.63 13.07 12.60
N VAL A 335 -20.76 13.78 12.63
CA VAL A 335 -20.85 15.24 12.52
C VAL A 335 -21.82 15.80 13.56
N ASN A 336 -21.62 17.05 14.01
CA ASN A 336 -22.66 17.77 14.75
C ASN A 336 -23.79 18.24 13.82
N GLU A 337 -25.02 18.35 14.35
CA GLU A 337 -26.22 18.67 13.56
C GLU A 337 -26.15 20.06 12.92
N ASP A 338 -25.98 21.11 13.72
CA ASP A 338 -26.03 22.52 13.27
C ASP A 338 -24.74 23.02 12.58
N GLN A 339 -23.88 22.12 12.11
CA GLN A 339 -22.52 22.46 11.69
C GLN A 339 -22.23 22.11 10.23
N LYS A 340 -22.28 23.13 9.38
CA LYS A 340 -22.10 22.99 7.93
C LYS A 340 -20.64 22.73 7.55
N ASN A 341 -20.39 21.60 6.90
CA ASN A 341 -19.16 21.28 6.19
C ASN A 341 -19.50 20.79 4.78
N PHE A 342 -18.53 20.85 3.86
CA PHE A 342 -18.71 20.47 2.46
C PHE A 342 -18.09 19.09 2.24
N TRP A 343 -18.90 18.11 1.83
CA TRP A 343 -18.46 16.72 1.62
C TRP A 343 -18.18 16.40 0.15
N ASN A 344 -17.96 17.43 -0.66
CA ASN A 344 -17.54 17.34 -2.05
C ASN A 344 -16.81 18.64 -2.48
N THR A 345 -16.06 18.57 -3.57
CA THR A 345 -15.57 19.74 -4.31
C THR A 345 -16.46 19.99 -5.55
N GLU A 346 -16.12 20.98 -6.38
CA GLU A 346 -16.65 21.09 -7.74
C GLU A 346 -16.10 19.95 -8.60
N LEU A 347 -16.92 19.42 -9.52
CA LEU A 347 -16.51 18.31 -10.40
C LEU A 347 -15.29 18.71 -11.24
N LYS A 348 -14.23 17.89 -11.16
CA LYS A 348 -12.95 18.11 -11.85
C LYS A 348 -12.51 16.83 -12.55
N SER A 349 -12.01 16.96 -13.78
CA SER A 349 -11.36 15.84 -14.47
C SER A 349 -10.09 15.43 -13.72
N GLY A 350 -9.89 14.12 -13.53
CA GLY A 350 -8.73 13.57 -12.83
C GLY A 350 -9.06 12.23 -12.16
N THR A 351 -8.05 11.38 -12.01
CA THR A 351 -8.23 10.07 -11.36
C THR A 351 -8.64 10.24 -9.90
N ASN A 352 -9.81 9.72 -9.55
CA ASN A 352 -10.33 9.72 -8.18
C ASN A 352 -9.82 8.52 -7.37
N ILE A 353 -10.05 8.53 -6.06
CA ILE A 353 -9.49 7.55 -5.10
C ILE A 353 -9.98 6.10 -5.33
N ILE A 354 -11.03 5.89 -6.15
CA ILE A 354 -11.52 4.58 -6.56
C ILE A 354 -11.25 4.27 -8.06
N GLY A 355 -10.39 5.07 -8.71
CA GLY A 355 -9.92 4.83 -10.09
C GLY A 355 -10.82 5.38 -11.21
N GLY A 356 -11.91 6.09 -10.89
CA GLY A 356 -12.73 6.80 -11.90
C GLY A 356 -12.08 8.09 -12.40
N ASN A 357 -12.58 8.65 -13.51
CA ASN A 357 -11.95 9.78 -14.21
C ASN A 357 -12.38 11.18 -13.73
N THR A 358 -13.28 11.25 -12.75
CA THR A 358 -13.81 12.52 -12.21
C THR A 358 -13.66 12.56 -10.69
N ILE A 359 -13.06 13.63 -10.18
CA ILE A 359 -13.02 13.99 -8.76
C ILE A 359 -14.27 14.80 -8.41
N GLY A 360 -14.93 14.45 -7.30
CA GLY A 360 -16.15 15.11 -6.82
C GLY A 360 -16.30 15.02 -5.31
N GLY A 361 -17.05 14.02 -4.84
CA GLY A 361 -17.29 13.67 -3.44
C GLY A 361 -16.34 12.61 -2.91
N ASN A 362 -16.80 11.84 -1.92
CA ASN A 362 -16.07 10.75 -1.28
C ASN A 362 -16.63 9.38 -1.69
N ALA A 363 -15.86 8.32 -1.45
CA ALA A 363 -16.34 6.94 -1.56
C ALA A 363 -16.76 6.42 -0.17
N TRP A 364 -17.95 5.83 -0.11
CA TRP A 364 -18.67 5.44 1.10
C TRP A 364 -19.01 3.94 1.04
N PHE A 365 -18.09 3.10 1.50
CA PHE A 365 -18.25 1.66 1.58
C PHE A 365 -18.70 1.21 2.97
N ASP A 366 -19.20 -0.01 3.10
CA ASP A 366 -19.30 -0.67 4.41
C ASP A 366 -17.94 -1.23 4.86
N GLU A 367 -17.87 -1.79 6.07
CA GLU A 367 -16.65 -2.34 6.66
C GLU A 367 -16.00 -3.47 5.85
N SER A 368 -16.79 -4.20 5.03
CA SER A 368 -16.26 -5.25 4.15
C SER A 368 -15.59 -4.69 2.90
N GLY A 369 -16.05 -3.54 2.41
CA GLY A 369 -15.68 -2.99 1.10
C GLY A 369 -16.46 -3.56 -0.08
N GLU A 370 -17.27 -4.60 0.12
CA GLU A 370 -18.11 -5.21 -0.93
C GLU A 370 -19.45 -4.46 -1.11
N GLY A 371 -19.92 -3.76 -0.07
CA GLY A 371 -21.17 -3.01 -0.07
C GLY A 371 -21.04 -1.56 0.38
N GLY A 372 -22.14 -0.97 0.85
CA GLY A 372 -22.27 0.45 1.12
C GLY A 372 -22.79 1.26 -0.08
N PHE A 373 -22.78 2.59 0.06
CA PHE A 373 -23.36 3.50 -0.95
C PHE A 373 -22.55 3.48 -2.25
N SER A 374 -21.23 3.59 -2.20
CA SER A 374 -20.38 3.64 -3.42
C SER A 374 -20.29 2.33 -4.20
N ALA A 375 -20.69 1.21 -3.59
CA ALA A 375 -20.82 -0.08 -4.27
C ALA A 375 -22.19 -0.26 -4.96
N SER A 376 -23.24 0.44 -4.51
CA SER A 376 -24.63 0.21 -4.93
C SER A 376 -25.31 1.39 -5.63
N ALA A 377 -24.82 2.62 -5.44
CA ALA A 377 -25.35 3.83 -6.05
C ALA A 377 -25.10 3.86 -7.56
N GLN A 378 -26.16 4.14 -8.33
CA GLN A 378 -26.09 4.17 -9.79
C GLN A 378 -25.49 5.49 -10.29
N ALA A 379 -24.68 5.41 -11.35
CA ALA A 379 -24.19 6.54 -12.12
C ALA A 379 -24.71 6.42 -13.57
N PHE A 380 -25.63 7.30 -13.96
CA PHE A 380 -26.27 7.30 -15.27
C PHE A 380 -25.61 8.25 -16.28
N SER A 381 -24.71 9.14 -15.83
CA SER A 381 -24.19 10.21 -16.71
C SER A 381 -22.72 10.60 -16.52
N ARG A 382 -22.05 10.18 -15.43
CA ARG A 382 -20.73 10.68 -15.02
C ARG A 382 -19.79 9.55 -14.65
N GLU A 383 -18.57 9.57 -15.17
CA GLU A 383 -17.57 8.49 -15.11
C GLU A 383 -17.03 8.21 -13.68
N GLY A 384 -17.87 7.61 -12.84
CA GLY A 384 -17.58 7.28 -11.44
C GLY A 384 -18.19 8.23 -10.40
N ILE A 385 -19.23 9.01 -10.75
CA ILE A 385 -19.96 9.89 -9.81
C ILE A 385 -21.44 9.47 -9.75
N SER A 386 -21.96 9.27 -8.54
CA SER A 386 -23.38 9.02 -8.28
C SER A 386 -24.24 10.24 -8.62
N ASP A 387 -25.39 10.01 -9.27
CA ASP A 387 -26.41 11.06 -9.48
C ASP A 387 -27.26 11.31 -8.21
N THR A 388 -27.15 10.43 -7.20
CA THR A 388 -27.80 10.59 -5.88
C THR A 388 -26.79 11.14 -4.86
N PRO A 389 -27.15 12.16 -4.05
CA PRO A 389 -26.29 12.67 -2.98
C PRO A 389 -26.27 11.73 -1.77
N TYR A 390 -25.19 11.74 -0.99
CA TYR A 390 -25.08 11.03 0.28
C TYR A 390 -25.21 12.01 1.45
N SER A 391 -26.24 11.86 2.27
CA SER A 391 -26.56 12.80 3.37
C SER A 391 -26.18 12.21 4.72
N LEU A 392 -25.32 12.90 5.46
CA LEU A 392 -25.06 12.63 6.88
C LEU A 392 -26.11 13.33 7.76
N ASN A 393 -26.42 14.59 7.43
CA ASN A 393 -27.53 15.36 7.98
C ASN A 393 -27.86 16.56 7.05
N ALA A 394 -28.86 17.37 7.42
CA ALA A 394 -29.32 18.51 6.61
C ALA A 394 -28.25 19.58 6.29
N HIS A 395 -27.13 19.60 7.02
CA HIS A 395 -26.02 20.54 6.85
C HIS A 395 -24.73 19.88 6.34
N ASN A 396 -24.71 18.55 6.19
CA ASN A 396 -23.55 17.74 5.81
C ASN A 396 -23.97 16.73 4.74
N ILE A 397 -23.87 17.16 3.48
CA ILE A 397 -24.29 16.39 2.31
C ILE A 397 -23.12 16.34 1.33
N ASP A 398 -22.78 15.14 0.89
CA ASP A 398 -21.92 14.89 -0.26
C ASP A 398 -22.80 14.92 -1.52
N LEU A 399 -22.66 15.97 -2.33
CA LEU A 399 -23.48 16.16 -3.53
C LEU A 399 -22.99 15.35 -4.72
N TYR A 400 -21.76 14.84 -4.70
CA TYR A 400 -21.15 14.12 -5.82
C TYR A 400 -20.43 12.83 -5.37
N PRO A 401 -21.07 11.91 -4.61
CA PRO A 401 -20.38 10.76 -4.06
C PRO A 401 -19.78 9.90 -5.18
N LEU A 402 -18.61 9.33 -4.94
CA LEU A 402 -17.96 8.46 -5.91
C LEU A 402 -18.72 7.12 -5.99
N SER A 403 -18.79 6.51 -7.18
CA SER A 403 -19.42 5.20 -7.37
C SER A 403 -18.58 4.28 -8.25
N LEU A 404 -18.53 2.99 -7.88
CA LEU A 404 -17.98 1.91 -8.71
C LEU A 404 -18.92 1.49 -9.86
N SER A 405 -20.18 1.93 -9.83
CA SER A 405 -21.17 1.57 -10.84
C SER A 405 -20.86 2.26 -12.17
N GLN A 406 -20.15 1.55 -13.05
CA GLN A 406 -20.07 1.93 -14.46
C GLN A 406 -21.39 1.59 -15.16
N LEU A 407 -21.76 2.41 -16.15
CA LEU A 407 -22.94 2.22 -16.99
C LEU A 407 -23.09 0.77 -17.46
N LYS A 408 -24.23 0.14 -17.16
CA LYS A 408 -24.80 -0.78 -18.15
C LYS A 408 -25.06 0.06 -19.41
N SER A 409 -24.63 -0.45 -20.56
CA SER A 409 -24.72 0.21 -21.87
C SER A 409 -26.03 0.95 -22.06
N PRO A 410 -26.02 2.12 -22.74
CA PRO A 410 -27.22 2.95 -22.89
C PRO A 410 -28.39 2.08 -23.35
N VAL A 411 -29.51 2.21 -22.64
CA VAL A 411 -30.76 1.56 -23.05
C VAL A 411 -31.04 2.04 -24.47
N VAL A 412 -30.89 1.13 -25.43
CA VAL A 412 -31.25 1.41 -26.82
C VAL A 412 -32.73 1.71 -26.81
N THR A 413 -33.08 2.99 -26.96
CA THR A 413 -34.46 3.40 -27.17
C THR A 413 -34.95 2.61 -28.38
N PRO A 414 -35.98 1.75 -28.26
CA PRO A 414 -36.44 1.00 -29.42
C PRO A 414 -36.87 2.01 -30.47
N VAL A 415 -36.26 1.92 -31.65
CA VAL A 415 -36.69 2.68 -32.82
C VAL A 415 -38.19 2.41 -32.99
N PRO A 416 -39.05 3.43 -33.08
CA PRO A 416 -40.47 3.21 -33.30
C PRO A 416 -40.65 2.33 -34.53
N ALA A 417 -41.39 1.23 -34.38
CA ALA A 417 -41.60 0.29 -35.48
C ALA A 417 -42.26 1.02 -36.65
N GLU A 418 -41.66 0.92 -37.84
CA GLU A 418 -42.27 1.43 -39.06
C GLU A 418 -43.64 0.78 -39.25
N ILE A 419 -44.66 1.63 -39.47
CA ILE A 419 -46.02 1.17 -39.75
C ILE A 419 -45.99 0.47 -41.13
N PRO A 420 -46.51 -0.76 -41.26
CA PRO A 420 -46.47 -1.46 -42.55
C PRO A 420 -47.21 -0.69 -43.64
N GLU A 421 -46.56 -0.43 -44.77
CA GLU A 421 -47.22 0.12 -45.96
C GLU A 421 -48.30 -0.86 -46.45
N GLN A 422 -49.56 -0.46 -46.34
CA GLN A 422 -50.69 -1.24 -46.81
C GLN A 422 -51.01 -0.85 -48.27
N ASN A 423 -50.46 -1.59 -49.23
CA ASN A 423 -50.61 -1.29 -50.66
C ASN A 423 -51.80 -2.04 -51.31
N SER A 424 -52.66 -1.27 -52.00
CA SER A 424 -53.74 -1.68 -52.92
C SER A 424 -54.88 -2.52 -52.32
N SER A 425 -56.16 -2.24 -52.61
CA SER A 425 -56.73 -2.06 -53.95
C SER A 425 -58.02 -1.22 -53.99
N GLU A 426 -58.13 -0.37 -55.00
CA GLU A 426 -59.38 0.23 -55.51
C GLU A 426 -60.27 -0.84 -56.22
N PRO A 427 -61.59 -0.64 -56.44
CA PRO A 427 -62.05 0.38 -57.39
C PRO A 427 -63.40 1.10 -57.08
N GLU A 428 -63.65 2.19 -57.82
CA GLU A 428 -64.95 2.67 -58.37
C GLU A 428 -66.17 2.86 -57.42
N THR A 429 -66.97 3.94 -57.48
CA THR A 429 -67.22 4.93 -58.55
C THR A 429 -67.83 6.23 -57.98
N GLU A 430 -67.47 7.37 -58.60
CA GLU A 430 -68.33 8.46 -59.10
C GLU A 430 -69.45 9.15 -58.28
N ILE A 431 -69.55 10.48 -58.56
CA ILE A 431 -70.68 11.43 -58.44
C ILE A 431 -70.87 12.21 -57.10
N VAL A 432 -71.13 13.54 -57.07
CA VAL A 432 -70.73 14.70 -57.92
C VAL A 432 -71.09 16.04 -57.21
N THR A 433 -70.34 17.15 -57.42
CA THR A 433 -70.68 18.60 -57.10
C THR A 433 -70.99 18.99 -55.64
N ASP A 434 -70.91 20.26 -55.17
CA ASP A 434 -70.26 21.50 -55.66
C ASP A 434 -70.08 22.47 -54.46
N GLU A 435 -68.92 23.13 -54.39
CA GLU A 435 -68.72 24.58 -54.14
C GLU A 435 -69.36 25.32 -52.91
N PRO A 436 -69.02 26.61 -52.59
CA PRO A 436 -68.04 26.85 -51.50
C PRO A 436 -68.49 27.94 -50.48
N LEU A 437 -67.49 28.61 -49.86
CA LEU A 437 -67.55 29.76 -48.93
C LEU A 437 -67.86 29.39 -47.45
N GLU A 438 -67.38 30.12 -46.45
CA GLU A 438 -66.87 31.51 -46.45
C GLU A 438 -65.74 31.74 -45.41
N VAL A 439 -64.92 32.77 -45.63
CA VAL A 439 -63.92 33.26 -44.67
C VAL A 439 -64.53 34.33 -43.78
N LEU A 440 -64.29 34.28 -42.47
CA LEU A 440 -64.40 35.45 -41.60
C LEU A 440 -63.18 35.53 -40.65
N GLU A 441 -62.62 36.73 -40.58
CA GLU A 441 -61.49 37.14 -39.73
C GLU A 441 -61.99 37.68 -38.37
N GLU A 442 -61.04 38.21 -37.57
CA GLU A 442 -61.23 39.07 -36.37
C GLU A 442 -61.71 38.33 -35.10
N GLU A 443 -61.26 38.65 -33.88
CA GLU A 443 -60.30 39.68 -33.42
C GLU A 443 -59.67 39.28 -32.05
N GLN A 444 -58.47 39.82 -31.76
CA GLN A 444 -57.74 39.87 -30.46
C GLN A 444 -57.15 38.59 -29.85
#